data_AF-A0A212J5F6-F1
#
_entry.id   AF-A0A212J5F6-F1
#
_cell.length_a   1.000
_cell.length_b   1.000
_cell.length_c   1.000
_cell.angle_alpha   90.00
_cell.angle_beta   90.00
_cell.angle_gamma   90.00
#
_symmetry.space_group_name_H-M   'P 1'
#
loop_
_entity.id
_entity.type
_entity.pdbx_description
1 polymer ?
#
loop_
_entity_poly.entity_id
_entity_poly.type
_entity_poly.pdbx_seq_one_letter_code
_entity_poly.pdbx_strand_id
1 'polypeptide(L)'
;MATLRECGSLDIDWELAPEDAVTMYLEWGNNNWHSSRPPVRSRFDESIYFVVDTWEETPVIRLIRRNSEASEEILSLPMPADLLPAWRRENGTARGVFAPGEAVTAWLKEQVHAAVPG
;
A
#
# COMPACT_ATOMS: atom_id res chain seq x y z
N MET A 1 2.84 -1.70 -17.48
CA MET A 1 2.32 -1.62 -16.11
C MET A 1 1.40 -2.80 -15.90
N ALA A 2 1.50 -3.46 -14.74
CA ALA A 2 0.59 -4.53 -14.37
C ALA A 2 -0.85 -3.98 -14.22
N THR A 3 -1.85 -4.86 -14.18
CA THR A 3 -3.22 -4.47 -13.80
C THR A 3 -3.55 -5.08 -12.44
N LEU A 4 -4.54 -4.55 -11.71
CA LEU A 4 -4.99 -5.14 -10.43
C LEU A 4 -5.27 -6.64 -10.55
N ARG A 5 -5.70 -7.10 -11.73
CA ARG A 5 -5.99 -8.49 -12.02
C ARG A 5 -4.76 -9.39 -11.99
N GLU A 6 -3.66 -8.91 -12.57
CA GLU A 6 -2.37 -9.62 -12.58
C GLU A 6 -1.74 -9.66 -11.19
N CYS A 7 -2.17 -8.78 -10.28
CA CYS A 7 -1.66 -8.72 -8.90
C CYS A 7 -2.30 -9.77 -7.98
N GLY A 8 -3.37 -10.46 -8.40
CA GLY A 8 -4.06 -11.45 -7.56
C GLY A 8 -3.29 -12.74 -7.29
N SER A 9 -2.18 -12.97 -7.99
CA SER A 9 -1.25 -14.07 -7.68
C SER A 9 -0.13 -13.66 -6.70
N LEU A 10 -0.09 -12.40 -6.26
CA LEU A 10 0.92 -11.89 -5.33
C LEU A 10 0.48 -12.12 -3.87
N ASP A 11 1.45 -12.37 -3.00
CA ASP A 11 1.25 -12.43 -1.54
C ASP A 11 1.14 -11.00 -1.00
N ILE A 12 -0.03 -10.39 -1.17
CA ILE A 12 -0.30 -9.01 -0.75
C ILE A 12 -0.60 -9.01 0.74
N ASP A 13 0.18 -8.25 1.50
CA ASP A 13 -0.10 -8.02 2.91
C ASP A 13 -1.20 -6.96 3.06
N TRP A 14 -2.38 -7.41 3.46
CA TRP A 14 -3.58 -6.58 3.62
C TRP A 14 -3.79 -6.09 5.05
N GLU A 15 -3.10 -6.68 6.03
CA GLU A 15 -3.27 -6.39 7.46
C GLU A 15 -2.16 -5.48 8.01
N LEU A 16 -1.16 -5.14 7.21
CA LEU A 16 -0.16 -4.13 7.54
C LEU A 16 -0.80 -2.75 7.66
N ALA A 17 -1.35 -2.46 8.84
CA ALA A 17 -1.87 -1.16 9.20
C ALA A 17 -0.74 -0.12 9.14
N PRO A 18 -1.02 1.10 8.63
CA PRO A 18 -0.04 2.15 8.61
C PRO A 18 0.40 2.50 10.02
N GLU A 19 -0.36 2.23 11.08
CA GLU A 19 0.05 2.51 12.47
C GLU A 19 1.22 1.62 12.92
N ASP A 20 1.30 0.40 12.40
CA ASP A 20 2.43 -0.50 12.55
C ASP A 20 3.61 -0.07 11.66
N ALA A 21 3.31 0.58 10.54
CA ALA A 21 4.27 1.28 9.70
C ALA A 21 4.64 2.69 10.21
N VAL A 22 3.86 3.36 11.06
CA VAL A 22 4.04 4.76 11.51
C VAL A 22 5.18 4.82 12.51
N THR A 23 5.38 3.74 13.27
CA THR A 23 6.62 3.54 14.03
C THR A 23 7.84 3.40 13.12
N MET A 24 7.67 3.06 11.83
CA MET A 24 8.72 2.94 10.82
C MET A 24 8.77 4.09 9.78
N TYR A 25 7.76 4.97 9.68
CA TYR A 25 7.55 5.86 8.52
C TYR A 25 7.46 7.36 8.79
N LEU A 26 7.76 7.85 10.00
CA LEU A 26 8.22 9.25 10.14
C LEU A 26 9.64 9.46 9.58
N GLU A 27 10.35 8.37 9.25
CA GLU A 27 11.76 8.36 8.86
C GLU A 27 12.02 8.23 7.35
N TRP A 28 10.99 8.16 6.48
CA TRP A 28 11.23 7.95 5.04
C TRP A 28 11.31 9.23 4.19
N GLY A 29 11.75 10.32 4.83
CA GLY A 29 12.34 11.48 4.16
C GLY A 29 13.82 11.69 4.49
N ASN A 30 14.36 11.14 5.59
CA ASN A 30 15.75 11.37 5.98
C ASN A 30 16.21 10.42 7.11
N ASN A 31 17.30 9.69 6.84
CA ASN A 31 18.25 9.09 7.78
C ASN A 31 18.11 7.60 8.19
N ASN A 32 19.30 6.99 8.24
CA ASN A 32 19.65 5.69 8.78
C ASN A 32 19.20 5.52 10.25
N TRP A 33 18.50 4.44 10.59
CA TRP A 33 18.65 3.77 11.89
C TRP A 33 18.04 2.35 11.90
N HIS A 34 18.52 1.59 12.89
CA HIS A 34 18.51 0.17 13.13
C HIS A 34 17.82 -0.07 14.47
N SER A 35 16.68 -0.79 14.54
CA SER A 35 16.28 -1.42 15.82
C SER A 35 15.17 -2.48 15.72
N SER A 36 15.55 -3.70 16.10
CA SER A 36 14.84 -4.62 17.01
C SER A 36 13.33 -4.81 16.84
N ARG A 37 12.92 -5.44 15.73
CA ARG A 37 11.80 -6.40 15.73
C ARG A 37 12.37 -7.82 15.64
N PRO A 38 11.72 -8.84 16.25
CA PRO A 38 12.19 -10.22 16.10
C PRO A 38 12.33 -10.54 14.60
N PRO A 39 13.43 -11.18 14.18
CA PRO A 39 13.78 -11.29 12.78
C PRO A 39 12.65 -11.96 12.04
N VAL A 40 12.25 -11.35 10.92
CA VAL A 40 11.33 -11.97 9.99
C VAL A 40 11.86 -13.37 9.71
N ARG A 41 11.06 -14.38 10.04
CA ARG A 41 11.51 -15.78 10.12
C ARG A 41 11.76 -16.43 8.76
N SER A 42 11.80 -15.65 7.68
CA SER A 42 12.23 -16.13 6.38
C SER A 42 13.03 -15.05 5.64
N ARG A 43 14.31 -15.35 5.46
CA ARG A 43 15.35 -14.72 4.64
C ARG A 43 15.03 -14.51 3.13
N PHE A 44 13.76 -14.37 2.77
CA PHE A 44 13.27 -14.13 1.41
C PHE A 44 12.31 -12.92 1.37
N ASP A 45 12.52 -11.99 2.31
CA ASP A 45 11.64 -10.90 2.76
C ASP A 45 11.31 -9.89 1.65
N GLU A 46 10.29 -10.21 0.85
CA GLU A 46 9.60 -9.26 -0.02
C GLU A 46 8.23 -8.96 0.58
N SER A 47 7.98 -7.69 0.88
CA SER A 47 6.69 -7.20 1.38
C SER A 47 5.99 -6.47 0.24
N ILE A 48 4.82 -6.97 -0.13
CA ILE A 48 3.98 -6.37 -1.18
C ILE A 48 2.76 -5.75 -0.50
N TYR A 49 2.61 -4.42 -0.60
CA TYR A 49 1.53 -3.71 0.09
C TYR A 49 1.04 -2.49 -0.71
N PHE A 50 -0.20 -2.07 -0.44
CA PHE A 50 -0.81 -0.90 -1.07
C PHE A 50 -0.58 0.37 -0.26
N VAL A 51 -0.35 1.47 -0.96
CA VAL A 51 -0.32 2.83 -0.41
C VAL A 51 -1.20 3.76 -1.24
N VAL A 52 -1.63 4.86 -0.64
CA VAL A 52 -2.35 5.95 -1.31
C VAL A 52 -1.50 7.20 -1.22
N ASP A 53 -1.07 7.68 -2.37
CA ASP A 53 -0.36 8.93 -2.57
C ASP A 53 -1.36 10.06 -2.80
N THR A 54 -1.33 11.11 -1.98
CA THR A 54 -2.22 12.27 -2.11
C THR A 54 -1.46 13.54 -2.47
N TRP A 55 -0.29 13.43 -3.10
CA TRP A 55 0.46 14.59 -3.58
C TRP A 55 -0.16 15.19 -4.84
N GLU A 56 -0.74 14.33 -5.67
CA GLU A 56 -1.50 14.70 -6.87
C GLU A 56 -2.90 15.22 -6.49
N GLU A 57 -3.56 15.91 -7.43
CA GLU A 57 -4.92 16.42 -7.22
C GLU A 57 -5.93 15.29 -6.94
N THR A 58 -5.74 14.15 -7.61
CA THR A 58 -6.47 12.90 -7.36
C THR A 58 -5.55 11.92 -6.64
N PRO A 59 -5.95 11.38 -5.48
CA PRO A 59 -5.20 10.33 -4.79
C PRO A 59 -4.85 9.18 -5.73
N VAL A 60 -3.63 8.68 -5.67
CA VAL A 60 -3.13 7.59 -6.50
C VAL A 60 -2.85 6.38 -5.61
N ILE A 61 -3.51 5.26 -5.90
CA ILE A 61 -3.26 3.98 -5.24
C ILE A 61 -2.05 3.34 -5.92
N ARG A 62 -1.07 2.89 -5.13
CA ARG A 62 0.15 2.24 -5.62
C ARG A 62 0.36 0.91 -4.91
N LEU A 63 0.76 -0.11 -5.66
CA LEU A 63 1.23 -1.39 -5.12
C LEU A 63 2.75 -1.36 -5.11
N ILE A 64 3.34 -1.44 -3.93
CA ILE A 64 4.78 -1.41 -3.74
C ILE A 64 5.26 -2.79 -3.33
N ARG A 65 6.29 -3.29 -4.00
CA ARG A 65 7.10 -4.42 -3.55
C ARG A 65 8.36 -3.87 -2.93
N ARG A 66 8.58 -4.15 -1.66
CA ARG A 66 9.77 -3.75 -0.94
C ARG A 66 10.55 -4.97 -0.51
N ASN A 67 11.83 -4.98 -0.83
CA ASN A 67 12.79 -5.90 -0.25
C ASN A 67 13.83 -5.10 0.56
N SER A 68 14.80 -5.80 1.16
CA SER A 68 15.80 -5.16 2.02
C SER A 68 16.74 -4.18 1.30
N GLU A 69 16.76 -4.16 -0.04
CA GLU A 69 17.67 -3.36 -0.87
C GLU A 69 16.93 -2.26 -1.66
N ALA A 70 15.69 -2.49 -2.08
CA ALA A 70 14.95 -1.58 -2.96
C ALA A 70 13.42 -1.63 -2.76
N SER A 71 12.77 -0.54 -3.15
CA SER A 71 11.32 -0.41 -3.31
C SER A 71 10.97 -0.30 -4.78
N GLU A 72 10.14 -1.21 -5.29
CA GLU A 72 9.66 -1.24 -6.66
C GLU A 72 8.14 -0.95 -6.70
N GLU A 73 7.72 -0.07 -7.61
CA GLU A 73 6.30 0.14 -7.89
C GLU A 73 5.82 -0.91 -8.91
N ILE A 74 4.95 -1.82 -8.49
CA ILE A 74 4.35 -2.84 -9.36
C ILE A 74 3.20 -2.23 -10.18
N LEU A 75 2.41 -1.39 -9.53
CA LEU A 75 1.17 -0.83 -10.06
C LEU A 75 0.96 0.57 -9.50
N SER A 76 0.45 1.45 -10.34
CA SER A 76 -0.13 2.72 -9.92
C SER A 76 -1.42 2.97 -10.69
N LEU A 77 -2.45 3.43 -9.97
CA LEU A 77 -3.74 3.76 -10.54
C LEU A 77 -4.37 4.94 -9.80
N PRO A 78 -5.09 5.83 -10.51
CA PRO A 78 -5.86 6.87 -9.84
C PRO A 78 -6.97 6.22 -8.98
N MET A 79 -7.20 6.79 -7.81
CA MET A 79 -8.29 6.38 -6.94
C MET A 79 -9.62 6.59 -7.66
N PRO A 80 -10.50 5.58 -7.71
CA PRO A 80 -11.79 5.70 -8.35
C PRO A 80 -12.65 6.76 -7.64
N ALA A 81 -13.40 7.54 -8.43
CA ALA A 81 -14.18 8.68 -7.92
C ALA A 81 -15.20 8.30 -6.83
N ASP A 82 -15.70 7.06 -6.86
CA ASP A 82 -16.63 6.51 -5.88
C ASP A 82 -16.00 6.36 -4.47
N LEU A 83 -14.68 6.12 -4.40
CA LEU A 83 -13.94 5.99 -3.14
C LEU A 83 -13.46 7.32 -2.57
N LEU A 84 -13.32 8.36 -3.40
CA LEU A 84 -12.88 9.70 -2.96
C LEU A 84 -13.67 10.26 -1.76
N PRO A 85 -15.01 10.20 -1.70
CA PRO A 85 -15.75 10.70 -0.53
C PRO A 85 -15.47 9.89 0.74
N ALA A 86 -15.35 8.57 0.64
CA ALA A 86 -14.98 7.72 1.77
C ALA A 86 -13.56 8.04 2.26
N TRP A 87 -12.60 8.09 1.32
CA TRP A 87 -11.22 8.46 1.57
C TRP A 87 -11.08 9.81 2.27
N ARG A 88 -11.72 10.86 1.74
CA ARG A 88 -11.67 12.22 2.33
C ARG A 88 -12.32 12.27 3.71
N ARG A 89 -13.30 11.42 4.00
CA ARG A 89 -13.93 11.36 5.33
C ARG A 89 -13.01 10.72 6.36
N GLU A 90 -12.20 9.74 5.95
CA GLU A 90 -11.25 9.03 6.83
C GLU A 90 -9.92 9.78 6.98
N ASN A 91 -9.32 10.24 5.87
CA ASN A 91 -7.96 10.81 5.82
C ASN A 91 -7.94 12.33 5.63
N GLY A 92 -9.09 12.96 5.41
CA GLY A 92 -9.19 14.40 5.19
C GLY A 92 -8.58 14.84 3.84
N THR A 93 -7.92 15.99 3.84
CA THR A 93 -7.27 16.58 2.65
C THR A 93 -5.76 16.73 2.85
N ALA A 94 -5.18 15.95 3.76
CA ALA A 94 -3.74 15.97 3.99
C ALA A 94 -3.00 15.38 2.79
N ARG A 95 -1.89 16.04 2.42
CA ARG A 95 -0.98 15.55 1.38
C ARG A 95 0.10 14.68 2.01
N GLY A 96 0.31 13.49 1.46
CA GLY A 96 1.25 12.51 1.99
C GLY A 96 1.03 11.13 1.38
N VAL A 97 1.72 10.15 1.95
CA VAL A 97 1.51 8.73 1.62
C VAL A 97 0.84 8.08 2.82
N PHE A 98 -0.28 7.44 2.57
CA PHE A 98 -1.16 6.87 3.58
C PHE A 98 -1.46 5.41 3.24
N ALA A 99 -1.92 4.63 4.21
CA ALA A 99 -2.51 3.33 3.86
C ALA A 99 -3.87 3.53 3.20
N PRO A 100 -4.34 2.57 2.37
CA PRO A 100 -5.65 2.61 1.73
C PRO A 100 -6.85 2.81 2.67
N GLY A 101 -6.74 2.50 3.97
CA GLY A 101 -7.89 2.55 4.86
C GLY A 101 -8.91 1.46 4.54
N GLU A 102 -10.04 1.42 5.26
CA GLU A 102 -10.95 0.28 5.18
C GLU A 102 -11.68 0.20 3.84
N ALA A 103 -12.26 1.32 3.38
CA ALA A 103 -13.06 1.36 2.16
C ALA A 103 -12.23 1.04 0.90
N VAL A 104 -11.02 1.60 0.79
CA VAL A 104 -10.16 1.35 -0.37
C VAL A 104 -9.58 -0.07 -0.31
N THR A 105 -9.23 -0.57 0.88
CA THR A 105 -8.78 -1.96 1.06
C THR A 105 -9.84 -2.95 0.64
N ALA A 106 -11.09 -2.75 1.08
CA ALA A 106 -12.21 -3.60 0.68
C ALA A 106 -12.38 -3.62 -0.84
N TRP A 107 -12.38 -2.44 -1.47
CA TRP A 107 -12.47 -2.33 -2.93
C TRP A 107 -11.30 -3.01 -3.65
N LEU A 108 -10.06 -2.83 -3.18
CA LEU A 108 -8.90 -3.48 -3.76
C LEU A 108 -8.99 -4.99 -3.66
N LYS A 109 -9.42 -5.54 -2.52
CA LYS A 109 -9.65 -6.98 -2.34
C LYS A 109 -10.68 -7.48 -3.34
N GLU A 110 -11.79 -6.77 -3.54
CA GLU A 110 -12.80 -7.16 -4.53
C GLU A 110 -12.22 -7.16 -5.96
N GLN A 111 -11.45 -6.14 -6.35
CA GLN A 111 -10.85 -6.08 -7.68
C GLN A 111 -9.82 -7.18 -7.92
N VAL A 112 -9.01 -7.47 -6.90
CA VAL A 112 -7.98 -8.51 -6.94
C VAL A 112 -8.62 -9.90 -6.96
N HIS A 113 -9.68 -10.14 -6.18
CA HIS A 113 -10.39 -11.43 -6.16
C HIS A 113 -11.27 -11.65 -7.38
N ALA A 114 -11.92 -10.60 -7.91
CA ALA A 114 -12.69 -10.68 -9.16
C ALA A 114 -11.83 -11.05 -10.38
N ALA A 115 -10.51 -10.98 -10.23
CA ALA A 115 -9.54 -11.37 -11.24
C ALA A 115 -9.21 -12.87 -11.26
N VAL A 116 -9.51 -13.60 -10.19
CA VAL A 116 -9.23 -15.03 -10.07
C VAL A 116 -10.51 -15.79 -10.48
N PRO A 117 -10.63 -16.28 -11.72
CA PRO A 117 -11.65 -17.29 -12.01
C PRO A 117 -11.29 -18.55 -11.22
N GLY A 118 -12.22 -19.00 -10.37
CA GLY A 118 -12.11 -20.26 -9.65
C GLY A 118 -12.08 -21.49 -10.57
#